data_AF-A0A536VFN4-F1
#
_entry.id   AF-A0A536VFN4-F1
#
_cell.length_a   1.000
_cell.length_b   1.000
_cell.length_c   1.000
_cell.angle_alpha   90.00
_cell.angle_beta   90.00
_cell.angle_gamma   90.00
#
_symmetry.space_group_name_H-M   'P 1'
#
loop_
_entity.id
_entity.type
_entity.pdbx_description
1 polymer ?
#
loop_
_entity_poly.entity_id
_entity_poly.type
_entity_poly.pdbx_seq_one_letter_code
_entity_poly.pdbx_strand_id
1 'polypeptide(L)'
;MNSPDATALSTLAALTLKRVLTVLALAFAVAALLNPLFITPFIVLLGRTMVIAMVLLLVFIAAGHWRQTWLPVWLVRVLAVGLAAPVATFIVYLPAVGGDVRAVLSNEWRLSGFILIALSSLMVGTLLALGSLYRERDAQARSQSLQFALERSTLERQALDAQLRLLHAQIEPHFLFNTLANVQALVEAGSPQAAAVLKSLIAYLKAAMPRLNDDKATL
;
A
#
# COMPACT_ATOMS: atom_id res chain seq x y z
N MET A 1 -13.38 16.68 21.33
CA MET A 1 -13.48 17.98 20.64
C MET A 1 -12.24 18.12 19.77
N ASN A 2 -12.34 17.76 18.47
CA ASN A 2 -11.21 17.92 17.55
C ASN A 2 -11.22 19.37 17.06
N SER A 3 -10.11 20.09 17.30
CA SER A 3 -9.93 21.47 16.88
C SER A 3 -10.03 21.58 15.36
N PRO A 4 -10.77 22.55 14.80
CA PRO A 4 -10.92 22.75 13.34
C PRO A 4 -9.55 22.87 12.63
N ASP A 5 -8.54 23.40 13.32
CA ASP A 5 -7.19 23.59 12.79
C ASP A 5 -6.48 22.28 12.38
N ALA A 6 -6.71 21.19 13.13
CA ALA A 6 -6.09 19.90 12.83
C ALA A 6 -6.65 19.29 11.54
N THR A 7 -7.94 19.49 11.28
CA THR A 7 -8.57 19.03 10.05
C THR A 7 -8.10 19.83 8.84
N ALA A 8 -8.02 21.16 8.96
CA ALA A 8 -7.52 22.03 7.89
C ALA A 8 -6.08 21.68 7.49
N LEU A 9 -5.18 21.54 8.47
CA LEU A 9 -3.78 21.15 8.23
C LEU A 9 -3.68 19.75 7.57
N SER A 10 -4.51 18.80 7.97
CA SER A 10 -4.54 17.46 7.36
C SER A 10 -5.05 17.48 5.91
N THR A 11 -6.05 18.31 5.60
CA THR A 11 -6.56 18.45 4.23
C THR A 11 -5.53 19.10 3.30
N LEU A 12 -4.77 20.08 3.79
CA LEU A 12 -3.67 20.70 3.07
C LEU A 12 -2.52 19.72 2.83
N ALA A 13 -2.18 18.88 3.82
CA ALA A 13 -1.16 17.84 3.65
C ALA A 13 -1.58 16.75 2.65
N ALA A 14 -2.88 16.49 2.51
CA ALA A 14 -3.43 15.49 1.58
C ALA A 14 -3.56 15.98 0.13
N LEU A 15 -3.42 17.29 -0.11
CA LEU A 15 -3.32 17.92 -1.43
C LEU A 15 -1.94 17.62 -2.04
N THR A 16 -1.81 16.47 -2.68
CA THR A 16 -0.59 16.15 -3.43
C THR A 16 -0.60 16.85 -4.79
N LEU A 17 0.55 17.37 -5.21
CA LEU A 17 0.72 18.04 -6.51
C LEU A 17 0.20 17.19 -7.67
N LYS A 18 0.45 15.87 -7.62
CA LYS A 18 -0.04 14.90 -8.61
C LYS A 18 -1.57 14.90 -8.70
N ARG A 19 -2.29 14.89 -7.56
CA ARG A 19 -3.77 14.90 -7.55
C ARG A 19 -4.32 16.20 -8.13
N VAL A 20 -3.77 17.33 -7.72
CA VAL A 20 -4.18 18.65 -8.22
C VAL A 20 -3.97 18.73 -9.74
N LEU A 21 -2.78 18.35 -10.22
CA LEU A 21 -2.49 18.33 -11.67
C LEU A 21 -3.42 17.40 -12.44
N THR A 22 -3.69 16.19 -11.94
CA THR A 22 -4.61 15.26 -12.63
C THR A 22 -6.04 15.81 -12.71
N VAL A 23 -6.51 16.46 -11.64
CA VAL A 23 -7.86 17.05 -11.59
C VAL A 23 -7.96 18.25 -12.52
N LEU A 24 -6.96 19.13 -12.53
CA LEU A 24 -6.92 20.29 -13.42
C LEU A 24 -6.81 19.88 -14.90
N ALA A 25 -5.97 18.90 -15.23
CA ALA A 25 -5.85 18.37 -16.58
C ALA A 25 -7.17 17.76 -17.08
N LEU A 26 -7.86 17.03 -16.20
CA LEU A 26 -9.16 16.44 -16.53
C LEU A 26 -10.25 17.51 -16.68
N ALA A 27 -10.27 18.53 -15.80
CA ALA A 27 -11.18 19.66 -15.90
C ALA A 27 -10.98 20.46 -17.19
N PHE A 28 -9.72 20.62 -17.62
CA PHE A 28 -9.39 21.23 -18.91
C PHE A 28 -9.90 20.38 -20.08
N ALA A 29 -9.67 19.06 -20.05
CA ALA A 29 -10.15 18.15 -21.09
C ALA A 29 -11.69 18.17 -21.20
N VAL A 30 -12.39 18.16 -20.06
CA VAL A 30 -13.86 18.28 -20.01
C VAL A 30 -14.32 19.63 -20.56
N ALA A 31 -13.68 20.73 -20.19
CA ALA A 31 -14.01 22.05 -20.73
C ALA A 31 -13.81 22.13 -22.25
N ALA A 32 -12.70 21.58 -22.76
CA ALA A 32 -12.41 21.55 -24.19
C ALA A 32 -13.42 20.70 -24.96
N LEU A 33 -13.83 19.55 -24.39
CA LEU A 33 -14.83 18.67 -24.98
C LEU A 33 -16.23 19.31 -25.02
N LEU A 34 -16.59 20.05 -23.96
CA LEU A 34 -17.89 20.73 -23.89
C LEU A 34 -17.92 22.03 -24.69
N ASN A 35 -16.78 22.66 -24.99
CA ASN A 35 -16.70 23.96 -25.65
C ASN A 35 -17.59 24.12 -26.91
N PRO A 36 -17.67 23.15 -27.84
CA PRO A 36 -18.50 23.29 -29.05
C PRO A 36 -20.00 23.38 -28.78
N LEU A 37 -20.46 22.94 -27.60
CA LEU A 37 -21.87 22.92 -27.21
C LEU A 37 -22.30 24.22 -26.53
N PHE A 38 -21.35 25.09 -26.17
CA PHE A 38 -21.61 26.31 -25.41
C PHE A 38 -21.30 27.55 -26.24
N ILE A 39 -22.24 28.50 -26.22
CA ILE A 39 -22.05 29.84 -26.81
C ILE A 39 -21.13 30.70 -25.91
N THR A 40 -20.93 30.30 -24.65
CA THR A 40 -20.09 31.02 -23.68
C THR A 40 -18.61 30.95 -24.05
N PRO A 41 -17.82 32.02 -23.83
CA PRO A 41 -16.38 32.00 -24.07
C PRO A 41 -15.68 30.86 -23.33
N PHE A 42 -14.73 30.20 -24.00
CA PHE A 42 -13.98 29.06 -23.45
C PHE A 42 -13.39 29.34 -22.07
N ILE A 43 -12.84 30.54 -21.85
CA ILE A 43 -12.22 30.94 -20.57
C ILE A 43 -13.23 30.92 -19.41
N VAL A 44 -14.49 31.26 -19.68
CA VAL A 44 -15.56 31.24 -18.66
C VAL A 44 -15.95 29.81 -18.36
N LEU A 45 -16.09 28.96 -19.39
CA LEU A 45 -16.39 27.55 -19.21
C LEU A 45 -15.28 26.83 -18.44
N LEU A 46 -14.02 27.06 -18.82
CA LEU A 46 -12.84 26.52 -18.16
C LEU A 46 -12.74 26.96 -16.69
N GLY A 47 -12.98 28.23 -16.40
CA GLY A 47 -13.01 28.73 -15.03
C GLY A 47 -14.04 28.00 -14.17
N ARG A 48 -15.25 27.79 -14.70
CA ARG A 48 -16.32 27.07 -13.99
C ARG A 48 -15.94 25.61 -13.73
N THR A 49 -15.48 24.89 -14.75
CA THR A 49 -15.12 23.46 -14.58
C THR A 49 -13.93 23.29 -13.64
N MET A 50 -12.94 24.19 -13.66
CA MET A 50 -11.81 24.15 -12.73
C MET A 50 -12.22 24.40 -11.28
N VAL A 51 -13.09 25.39 -11.03
CA VAL A 51 -13.61 25.65 -9.68
C VAL A 51 -14.41 24.45 -9.17
N ILE A 52 -15.31 23.88 -9.98
CA ILE A 52 -16.08 22.69 -9.60
C ILE A 52 -15.14 21.52 -9.31
N ALA A 53 -14.16 21.27 -10.17
CA ALA A 53 -13.21 20.17 -10.00
C ALA A 53 -12.37 20.32 -8.71
N MET A 54 -11.98 21.55 -8.36
CA MET A 54 -11.27 21.83 -7.11
C MET A 54 -12.16 21.60 -5.89
N VAL A 55 -13.42 22.08 -5.92
CA VAL A 55 -14.38 21.87 -4.85
C VAL A 55 -14.62 20.37 -4.63
N LEU A 56 -14.80 19.60 -5.70
CA LEU A 56 -14.98 18.15 -5.60
C LEU A 56 -13.75 17.44 -5.06
N LEU A 57 -12.53 17.88 -5.42
CA LEU A 57 -11.30 17.35 -4.83
C LEU A 57 -11.23 17.62 -3.32
N LEU A 58 -11.57 18.84 -2.87
CA LEU A 58 -11.60 19.17 -1.45
C LEU A 58 -12.65 18.35 -0.70
N VAL A 59 -13.86 18.19 -1.25
CA VAL A 59 -14.91 17.35 -0.67
C VAL A 59 -14.46 15.89 -0.58
N PHE A 60 -13.82 15.36 -1.62
CA PHE A 60 -13.29 14.00 -1.63
C PHE A 60 -12.23 13.78 -0.54
N ILE A 61 -11.31 14.74 -0.37
CA ILE A 61 -10.26 14.69 0.65
C ILE A 61 -10.88 14.78 2.05
N ALA A 62 -11.78 15.75 2.27
CA ALA A 62 -12.45 15.95 3.57
C ALA A 62 -13.27 14.72 3.98
N ALA A 63 -14.04 14.14 3.05
CA ALA A 63 -14.80 12.90 3.25
C ALA A 63 -13.88 11.72 3.60
N GLY A 64 -12.64 11.71 3.09
CA GLY A 64 -11.65 10.69 3.42
C GLY A 64 -11.04 10.80 4.82
N HIS A 65 -11.03 11.99 5.42
CA HIS A 65 -10.50 12.23 6.78
C HIS A 65 -11.57 12.10 7.85
N TRP A 66 -12.84 12.12 7.46
CA TRP A 66 -13.95 11.91 8.38
C TRP A 66 -13.89 10.49 8.95
N ARG A 67 -13.46 10.37 10.21
CA ARG A 67 -13.37 9.09 10.92
C ARG A 67 -14.78 8.56 11.20
N GLN A 68 -15.29 7.72 10.31
CA GLN A 68 -16.56 7.04 10.47
C GLN A 68 -16.32 5.53 10.54
N THR A 69 -16.92 4.87 11.53
CA THR A 69 -16.74 3.42 11.78
C THR A 69 -17.88 2.56 11.22
N TRP A 70 -18.97 3.18 10.75
CA TRP A 70 -20.22 2.50 10.39
C TRP A 70 -20.32 2.23 8.88
N LEU A 71 -19.60 3.00 8.07
CA LEU A 71 -19.60 2.89 6.61
C LEU A 71 -18.16 2.87 6.12
N PRO A 72 -17.86 2.09 5.07
CA PRO A 72 -16.54 2.10 4.49
C PRO A 72 -16.25 3.47 3.86
N VAL A 73 -15.04 3.99 4.08
CA VAL A 73 -14.63 5.36 3.68
C VAL A 73 -14.88 5.65 2.20
N TRP A 74 -14.73 4.64 1.33
CA TRP A 74 -14.99 4.80 -0.09
C TRP A 74 -16.42 5.17 -0.42
N LEU A 75 -17.39 4.59 0.29
CA LEU A 75 -18.80 4.82 0.04
C LEU A 75 -19.16 6.24 0.46
N VAL A 76 -18.61 6.70 1.58
CA VAL A 76 -18.75 8.09 2.03
C VAL A 76 -18.18 9.05 0.99
N ARG A 77 -17.00 8.77 0.43
CA ARG A 77 -16.40 9.60 -0.63
C ARG A 77 -17.27 9.66 -1.89
N VAL A 78 -17.78 8.52 -2.36
CA VAL A 78 -18.66 8.46 -3.54
C VAL A 78 -19.95 9.23 -3.29
N LEU A 79 -20.60 9.03 -2.14
CA LEU A 79 -21.83 9.74 -1.79
C LEU A 79 -21.57 11.25 -1.62
N ALA A 80 -20.48 11.64 -0.95
CA ALA A 80 -20.12 13.03 -0.76
C ALA A 80 -19.86 13.74 -2.09
N VAL A 81 -19.10 13.12 -3.00
CA VAL A 81 -18.87 13.66 -4.35
C VAL A 81 -20.16 13.69 -5.16
N GLY A 82 -20.99 12.65 -5.07
CA GLY A 82 -22.26 12.55 -5.77
C GLY A 82 -23.26 13.63 -5.38
N LEU A 83 -23.33 13.96 -4.08
CA LEU A 83 -24.15 15.06 -3.57
C LEU A 83 -23.52 16.43 -3.83
N ALA A 84 -22.19 16.54 -3.74
CA ALA A 84 -21.50 17.82 -3.92
C ALA A 84 -21.44 18.28 -5.38
N ALA A 85 -21.43 17.38 -6.37
CA ALA A 85 -21.36 17.75 -7.79
C ALA A 85 -22.49 18.67 -8.27
N PRO A 86 -23.78 18.35 -8.05
CA PRO A 86 -24.87 19.25 -8.45
C PRO A 86 -24.87 20.55 -7.62
N VAL A 87 -24.56 20.46 -6.32
CA VAL A 87 -24.51 21.63 -5.43
C VAL A 87 -23.38 22.60 -5.83
N ALA A 88 -22.18 22.09 -6.09
CA ALA A 88 -21.05 22.87 -6.54
C ALA A 88 -21.31 23.52 -7.90
N THR A 89 -21.93 22.78 -8.82
CA THR A 89 -22.31 23.31 -10.13
C THR A 89 -23.34 24.44 -10.01
N PHE A 90 -24.30 24.28 -9.11
CA PHE A 90 -25.31 25.31 -8.82
C PHE A 90 -24.68 26.58 -8.23
N ILE A 91 -23.80 26.43 -7.24
CA ILE A 91 -23.06 27.54 -6.61
C ILE A 91 -22.22 28.30 -7.65
N VAL A 92 -21.56 27.60 -8.56
CA VAL A 92 -20.73 28.23 -9.60
C VAL A 92 -21.58 28.95 -10.67
N TYR A 93 -22.84 28.53 -10.86
CA TYR A 93 -23.78 29.19 -11.78
C TYR A 93 -24.43 30.45 -11.19
N LEU A 94 -24.61 30.54 -9.87
CA LEU A 94 -25.28 31.65 -9.18
C LEU A 94 -24.75 33.05 -9.57
N PRO A 95 -23.42 33.32 -9.57
CA PRO A 95 -22.88 34.62 -9.96
C PRO A 95 -23.15 34.97 -11.42
N ALA A 96 -23.19 33.97 -12.31
CA ALA A 96 -23.43 34.18 -13.74
C ALA A 96 -24.89 34.59 -14.05
N VAL A 97 -25.78 34.47 -13.07
CA VAL A 97 -27.21 34.75 -13.20
C VAL A 97 -27.62 35.92 -12.30
N GLY A 98 -26.67 36.55 -11.59
CA GLY A 98 -26.95 37.66 -10.68
C GLY A 98 -27.82 37.25 -9.49
N GLY A 99 -27.83 35.96 -9.12
CA GLY A 99 -28.64 35.44 -8.01
C GLY A 99 -30.07 35.02 -8.36
N ASP A 100 -30.54 35.25 -9.59
CA ASP A 100 -31.90 34.86 -9.98
C ASP A 100 -31.98 33.39 -10.40
N VAL A 101 -32.33 32.53 -9.46
CA VAL A 101 -32.44 31.08 -9.67
C VAL A 101 -33.49 30.73 -10.74
N ARG A 102 -34.54 31.55 -10.88
CA ARG A 102 -35.62 31.31 -11.86
C ARG A 102 -35.14 31.56 -13.28
N ALA A 103 -34.18 32.48 -13.47
CA ALA A 103 -33.59 32.77 -14.78
C ALA A 103 -32.73 31.61 -15.33
N VAL A 104 -32.33 30.64 -14.51
CA VAL A 104 -31.73 29.38 -14.99
C VAL A 104 -32.81 28.44 -15.51
N LEU A 105 -33.91 28.31 -14.77
CA LEU A 105 -35.02 27.41 -15.11
C LEU A 105 -35.84 27.91 -16.31
N SER A 106 -35.92 29.22 -16.50
CA SER A 106 -36.69 29.83 -17.59
C SER A 106 -35.96 29.88 -18.94
N ASN A 107 -34.63 29.69 -18.95
CA ASN A 107 -33.82 29.74 -20.17
C ASN A 107 -33.33 28.34 -20.54
N GLU A 108 -33.89 27.76 -21.61
CA GLU A 108 -33.58 26.39 -22.06
C GLU A 108 -32.07 26.15 -22.26
N TRP A 109 -31.37 27.11 -22.88
CA TRP A 109 -29.91 27.04 -23.09
C TRP A 109 -29.08 27.11 -21.80
N ARG A 110 -29.57 27.80 -20.76
CA ARG A 110 -28.88 27.89 -19.46
C ARG A 110 -29.13 26.63 -18.64
N LEU A 111 -30.35 26.11 -18.70
CA LEU A 111 -30.73 24.86 -18.05
C LEU A 111 -29.96 23.67 -18.66
N SER A 112 -29.87 23.58 -20.00
CA SER A 112 -29.11 22.52 -20.68
C SER A 112 -27.63 22.59 -20.34
N GLY A 113 -27.05 23.79 -20.32
CA GLY A 113 -25.65 24.00 -19.92
C GLY A 113 -25.38 23.62 -18.45
N PHE A 114 -26.30 23.95 -17.54
CA PHE A 114 -26.24 23.50 -16.15
C PHE A 114 -26.28 21.98 -16.03
N ILE A 115 -27.23 21.32 -16.71
CA ILE A 115 -27.39 19.86 -16.67
C ILE A 115 -26.14 19.16 -17.22
N LEU A 116 -25.58 19.63 -18.34
CA LEU A 116 -24.38 19.04 -18.95
C LEU A 116 -23.16 19.15 -18.03
N ILE A 117 -22.94 20.31 -17.40
CA ILE A 117 -21.82 20.50 -16.47
C ILE A 117 -22.03 19.66 -15.20
N ALA A 118 -23.25 19.61 -14.67
CA ALA A 118 -23.57 18.81 -13.49
C ALA A 118 -23.37 17.32 -13.77
N LEU A 119 -23.84 16.82 -14.92
CA LEU A 119 -23.74 15.41 -15.30
C LEU A 119 -22.29 15.01 -15.58
N SER A 120 -21.53 15.83 -16.30
CA SER A 120 -20.10 15.57 -16.57
C SER A 120 -19.28 15.59 -15.28
N SER A 121 -19.53 16.55 -14.38
CA SER A 121 -18.86 16.65 -13.08
C SER A 121 -19.19 15.45 -12.19
N LEU A 122 -20.46 15.02 -12.17
CA LEU A 122 -20.90 13.83 -11.44
C LEU A 122 -20.25 12.56 -11.99
N MET A 123 -20.24 12.39 -13.31
CA MET A 123 -19.63 11.23 -13.96
C MET A 123 -18.12 11.16 -13.66
N VAL A 124 -17.39 12.26 -13.89
CA VAL A 124 -15.95 12.32 -13.65
C VAL A 124 -15.61 12.16 -12.17
N GLY A 125 -16.30 12.85 -11.28
CA GLY A 125 -16.09 12.75 -9.84
C GLY A 125 -16.31 11.33 -9.31
N THR A 126 -17.39 10.68 -9.77
CA THR A 126 -17.70 9.29 -9.39
C THR A 126 -16.68 8.31 -9.95
N LEU A 127 -16.25 8.44 -11.21
CA LEU A 127 -15.22 7.59 -11.79
C LEU A 127 -13.88 7.72 -11.07
N LEU A 128 -13.46 8.93 -10.69
CA LEU A 128 -12.24 9.13 -9.90
C LEU A 128 -12.37 8.53 -8.49
N ALA A 129 -13.54 8.67 -7.86
CA ALA A 129 -13.80 8.07 -6.55
C ALA A 129 -13.77 6.53 -6.62
N LEU A 130 -14.38 5.94 -7.63
CA LEU A 130 -14.32 4.49 -7.90
C LEU A 130 -12.92 4.03 -8.32
N GLY A 131 -12.17 4.84 -9.07
CA GLY A 131 -10.77 4.53 -9.39
C GLY A 131 -9.90 4.48 -8.13
N SER A 132 -10.20 5.28 -7.12
CA SER A 132 -9.49 5.26 -5.84
C SER A 132 -9.71 3.96 -5.07
N LEU A 133 -10.89 3.35 -5.19
CA LEU A 133 -11.22 2.05 -4.60
C LEU A 133 -10.34 0.93 -5.11
N TYR A 134 -10.22 0.83 -6.42
CA TYR A 134 -9.38 -0.18 -7.06
C TYR A 134 -7.92 -0.04 -6.62
N ARG A 135 -7.41 1.21 -6.54
CA ARG A 135 -6.05 1.47 -6.07
C ARG A 135 -5.83 1.10 -4.61
N GLU A 136 -6.79 1.37 -3.73
CA GLU A 136 -6.71 0.97 -2.31
C GLU A 136 -6.71 -0.56 -2.18
N ARG A 137 -7.55 -1.26 -2.95
CA ARG A 137 -7.60 -2.73 -2.99
C ARG A 137 -6.30 -3.35 -3.50
N ASP A 138 -5.76 -2.83 -4.59
CA ASP A 138 -4.49 -3.31 -5.16
C ASP A 138 -3.32 -3.06 -4.20
N ALA A 139 -3.28 -1.92 -3.52
CA ALA A 139 -2.26 -1.62 -2.53
C ALA A 139 -2.34 -2.58 -1.34
N GLN A 140 -3.55 -2.90 -0.85
CA GLN A 140 -3.76 -3.88 0.21
C GLN A 140 -3.32 -5.29 -0.22
N ALA A 141 -3.70 -5.73 -1.42
CA ALA A 141 -3.33 -7.03 -1.96
C ALA A 141 -1.79 -7.16 -2.10
N ARG A 142 -1.12 -6.12 -2.62
CA ARG A 142 0.34 -6.09 -2.71
C ARG A 142 1.03 -6.13 -1.35
N SER A 143 0.49 -5.41 -0.36
CA SER A 143 1.01 -5.44 1.01
C SER A 143 0.90 -6.85 1.61
N GLN A 144 -0.24 -7.52 1.42
CA GLN A 144 -0.46 -8.88 1.89
C GLN A 144 0.49 -9.87 1.21
N SER A 145 0.69 -9.76 -0.12
CA SER A 145 1.63 -10.64 -0.83
C SER A 145 3.07 -10.45 -0.36
N LEU A 146 3.48 -9.20 -0.09
CA LEU A 146 4.82 -8.92 0.44
C LEU A 146 5.00 -9.48 1.85
N GLN A 147 3.98 -9.37 2.71
CA GLN A 147 4.01 -9.95 4.05
C GLN A 147 4.12 -11.48 3.98
N PHE A 148 3.33 -12.14 3.13
CA PHE A 148 3.41 -13.59 2.91
C PHE A 148 4.79 -14.02 2.39
N ALA A 149 5.37 -13.27 1.45
CA ALA A 149 6.69 -13.56 0.92
C ALA A 149 7.79 -13.42 1.99
N LEU A 150 7.68 -12.41 2.85
CA LEU A 150 8.59 -12.22 3.98
C LEU A 150 8.46 -13.36 5.00
N GLU A 151 7.23 -13.71 5.39
CA GLU A 151 6.97 -14.80 6.33
C GLU A 151 7.53 -16.13 5.81
N ARG A 152 7.26 -16.45 4.53
CA ARG A 152 7.83 -17.63 3.89
C ARG A 152 9.36 -17.64 3.93
N SER A 153 10.00 -16.53 3.57
CA SER A 153 11.47 -16.41 3.62
C SER A 153 12.01 -16.60 5.05
N THR A 154 11.30 -16.10 6.06
CA THR A 154 11.71 -16.30 7.46
C THR A 154 11.59 -17.76 7.90
N LEU A 155 10.52 -18.45 7.50
CA LEU A 155 10.33 -19.88 7.80
C LEU A 155 11.36 -20.75 7.09
N GLU A 156 11.66 -20.49 5.82
CA GLU A 156 12.72 -21.18 5.07
C GLU A 156 14.08 -21.01 5.76
N ARG A 157 14.39 -19.79 6.23
CA ARG A 157 15.61 -19.53 7.00
C ARG A 157 15.65 -20.28 8.34
N GLN A 158 14.53 -20.31 9.06
CA GLN A 158 14.44 -21.04 10.34
C GLN A 158 14.58 -22.55 10.14
N ALA A 159 13.99 -23.10 9.08
CA ALA A 159 14.14 -24.51 8.72
C ALA A 159 15.60 -24.85 8.39
N LEU A 160 16.28 -23.98 7.63
CA LEU A 160 17.70 -24.13 7.33
C LEU A 160 18.57 -24.06 8.61
N ASP A 161 18.31 -23.10 9.50
CA ASP A 161 19.02 -22.98 10.78
C ASP A 161 18.80 -24.21 11.67
N ALA A 162 17.58 -24.74 11.73
CA ALA A 162 17.27 -25.96 12.45
C ALA A 162 17.99 -27.18 11.86
N GLN A 163 18.06 -27.30 10.53
CA GLN A 163 18.80 -28.35 9.85
C GLN A 163 20.30 -28.26 10.14
N LEU A 164 20.88 -27.06 10.11
CA LEU A 164 22.27 -26.82 10.48
C LEU A 164 22.54 -27.21 11.94
N ARG A 165 21.65 -26.85 12.87
CA ARG A 165 21.75 -27.25 14.29
C ARG A 165 21.71 -28.77 14.47
N LEU A 166 20.83 -29.47 13.74
CA LEU A 166 20.78 -30.94 13.76
C LEU A 166 22.07 -31.56 13.21
N LEU A 167 22.63 -31.00 12.14
CA LEU A 167 23.90 -31.45 11.58
C LEU A 167 25.05 -31.25 12.57
N HIS A 168 25.09 -30.09 13.24
CA HIS A 168 26.03 -29.82 14.32
C HIS A 168 25.87 -30.77 15.52
N ALA A 169 24.63 -31.11 15.89
CA ALA A 169 24.36 -31.99 17.04
C ALA A 169 24.81 -33.44 16.82
N GLN A 170 24.89 -33.92 15.57
CA GLN A 170 25.40 -35.26 15.27
C GLN A 170 26.90 -35.41 15.53
N ILE A 171 27.64 -34.31 15.66
CA ILE A 171 29.05 -34.32 16.05
C ILE A 171 29.10 -34.04 17.55
N GLU A 172 28.71 -35.00 18.38
CA GLU A 172 28.72 -34.81 19.84
C GLU A 172 30.18 -34.71 20.33
N PRO A 173 30.72 -33.51 20.63
CA PRO A 173 32.16 -33.34 20.88
C PRO A 173 32.59 -34.01 22.18
N HIS A 174 31.62 -34.20 23.08
CA HIS A 174 31.85 -34.79 24.39
C HIS A 174 32.24 -36.26 24.31
N PHE A 175 31.75 -37.01 23.31
CA PHE A 175 32.21 -38.38 23.10
C PHE A 175 33.73 -38.44 22.86
N LEU A 176 34.26 -37.52 22.05
CA LEU A 176 35.69 -37.43 21.80
C LEU A 176 36.47 -37.04 23.07
N PHE A 177 36.00 -36.05 23.83
CA PHE A 177 36.63 -35.67 25.08
C PHE A 177 36.60 -36.78 26.15
N ASN A 178 35.49 -37.49 26.29
CA ASN A 178 35.36 -38.63 27.21
C ASN A 178 36.27 -39.79 26.81
N THR A 179 36.36 -40.07 25.51
CA THR A 179 37.25 -41.14 25.03
C THR A 179 38.71 -40.76 25.20
N LEU A 180 39.08 -39.49 24.98
CA LEU A 180 40.43 -38.99 25.24
C LEU A 180 40.80 -39.03 26.73
N ALA A 181 39.90 -38.59 27.62
CA ALA A 181 40.11 -38.65 29.06
C ALA A 181 40.29 -40.10 29.55
N ASN A 182 39.52 -41.06 29.01
CA ASN A 182 39.67 -42.47 29.31
C ASN A 182 41.02 -43.04 28.82
N VAL A 183 41.46 -42.65 27.62
CA VAL A 183 42.79 -43.03 27.11
C VAL A 183 43.89 -42.44 27.99
N GLN A 184 43.76 -41.18 28.42
CA GLN A 184 44.72 -40.54 29.31
C GLN A 184 44.84 -41.28 30.65
N ALA A 185 43.71 -41.63 31.27
CA ALA A 185 43.70 -42.44 32.49
C ALA A 185 44.34 -43.83 32.29
N LEU A 186 44.11 -44.49 31.15
CA LEU A 186 44.75 -45.78 30.83
C LEU A 186 46.27 -45.66 30.65
N VAL A 187 46.75 -44.56 30.06
CA VAL A 187 48.18 -44.27 29.92
C VAL A 187 48.82 -44.01 31.27
N GLU A 188 48.20 -43.16 32.11
CA GLU A 188 48.67 -42.84 33.45
C GLU A 188 48.71 -44.07 34.36
N ALA A 189 47.76 -45.01 34.21
CA ALA A 189 47.72 -46.27 34.93
C ALA A 189 48.67 -47.35 34.38
N GLY A 190 49.42 -47.09 33.30
CA GLY A 190 50.32 -48.07 32.69
C GLY A 190 49.62 -49.26 32.05
N SER A 191 48.34 -49.12 31.67
CA SER A 191 47.55 -50.23 31.12
C SER A 191 48.07 -50.65 29.74
N PRO A 192 48.28 -51.96 29.48
CA PRO A 192 48.68 -52.45 28.17
C PRO A 192 47.62 -52.20 27.09
N GLN A 193 46.38 -51.84 27.48
CA GLN A 193 45.28 -51.57 26.56
C GLN A 193 45.30 -50.13 25.99
N ALA A 194 46.06 -49.20 26.58
CA ALA A 194 46.08 -47.80 26.20
C ALA A 194 46.40 -47.59 24.70
N ALA A 195 47.40 -48.30 24.19
CA ALA A 195 47.82 -48.22 22.80
C ALA A 195 46.74 -48.73 21.82
N ALA A 196 46.00 -49.78 22.20
CA ALA A 196 44.95 -50.36 21.36
C ALA A 196 43.72 -49.45 21.27
N VAL A 197 43.31 -48.85 22.40
CA VAL A 197 42.19 -47.90 22.45
C VAL A 197 42.52 -46.61 21.70
N LEU A 198 43.74 -46.08 21.85
CA LEU A 198 44.20 -44.90 21.10
C LEU A 198 44.21 -45.16 19.58
N LYS A 199 44.69 -46.33 19.15
CA LYS A 199 44.69 -46.73 17.72
C LYS A 199 43.27 -46.82 17.16
N SER A 200 42.33 -47.31 17.96
CA SER A 200 40.90 -47.41 17.59
C SER A 200 40.25 -46.03 17.49
N LEU A 201 40.56 -45.11 18.41
CA LEU A 201 40.11 -43.71 18.34
C LEU A 201 40.66 -42.99 17.09
N ILE A 202 41.93 -43.20 16.75
CA ILE A 202 42.54 -42.63 15.53
C ILE A 202 41.87 -43.20 14.27
N ALA A 203 41.58 -44.50 14.23
CA ALA A 203 40.88 -45.14 13.11
C ALA A 203 39.45 -44.59 12.96
N TYR A 204 38.73 -44.43 14.07
CA TYR A 204 37.39 -43.83 14.10
C TYR A 204 37.40 -42.38 13.59
N LEU A 205 38.32 -41.54 14.10
CA LEU A 205 38.47 -40.14 13.64
C LEU A 205 38.82 -40.05 12.15
N LYS A 206 39.72 -40.92 11.65
CA LYS A 206 40.04 -41.00 10.21
C LYS A 206 38.84 -41.40 9.35
N ALA A 207 37.98 -42.29 9.84
CA ALA A 207 36.79 -42.73 9.12
C ALA A 207 35.63 -41.70 9.19
N ALA A 208 35.57 -40.88 10.24
CA ALA A 208 34.58 -39.82 10.39
C ALA A 208 34.95 -38.52 9.63
N MET A 209 36.24 -38.28 9.38
CA MET A 209 36.75 -37.08 8.70
C MET A 209 36.21 -36.85 7.27
N PRO A 210 36.04 -37.88 6.40
CA PRO A 210 35.46 -37.70 5.06
C PRO A 210 34.02 -37.19 5.11
N ARG A 211 33.20 -37.70 6.04
CA ARG A 211 31.79 -37.29 6.21
C ARG A 211 31.64 -35.83 6.62
N LEU A 212 32.61 -35.29 7.34
CA LEU A 212 32.67 -33.86 7.72
C LEU A 212 33.06 -32.93 6.57
N ASN A 213 33.76 -33.46 5.56
CA ASN A 213 34.20 -32.70 4.39
C ASN A 213 33.20 -32.79 3.22
N ASP A 214 32.51 -33.92 3.05
CA ASP A 214 31.46 -34.06 2.02
C ASP A 214 30.24 -33.18 2.30
N ASP A 215 29.83 -33.04 3.57
CA ASP A 215 28.74 -32.13 3.98
C ASP A 215 29.09 -30.64 3.79
N LYS A 216 30.38 -30.28 3.71
CA LYS A 216 30.84 -28.92 3.37
C LYS A 216 30.99 -28.70 1.87
N ALA A 217 31.14 -29.76 1.07
CA ALA A 217 31.40 -29.68 -0.37
C ALA A 217 30.14 -29.62 -1.23
N THR A 218 28.95 -29.78 -0.65
CA THR A 218 27.65 -29.71 -1.34
C THR A 218 26.84 -28.42 -1.09
N LEU A 219 27.47 -27.38 -0.54
CA LEU A 219 26.91 -26.03 -0.41
C LEU A 219 27.30 -25.12 -1.58
#